data_AF-A0A7S1KB38-F1
#
_entry.id   AF-A0A7S1KB38-F1
#
_cell.length_a   1.000
_cell.length_b   1.000
_cell.length_c   1.000
_cell.angle_alpha   90.00
_cell.angle_beta   90.00
_cell.angle_gamma   90.00
#
_symmetry.space_group_name_H-M   'P 1'
#
loop_
_entity.id
_entity.type
_entity.pdbx_description
1 polymer ?
#
loop_
_entity_poly.entity_id
_entity_poly.type
_entity_poly.pdbx_seq_one_letter_code
_entity_poly.pdbx_strand_id
1 'polypeptide(L)'
;EASPGEESTYLSAFEKDVSATLKAMEVPHDTAPALIGLFHHSLRDADKKVVYACETPDAFYMNHKTQRRAVQKWRYRVAQHEGWRVLPIATEEAWRAMPTLDDKIAQIKKGMESEIRG
;
A
#
# COMPACT_ATOMS: atom_id res chain seq x y z
N GLU A 1 -15.45 17.65 -9.14
CA GLU A 1 -16.11 16.69 -8.22
C GLU A 1 -16.09 15.33 -8.91
N ALA A 2 -15.62 14.27 -8.24
CA ALA A 2 -15.65 12.90 -8.79
C ALA A 2 -16.92 12.20 -8.31
N SER A 3 -17.64 11.56 -9.24
CA SER A 3 -18.92 10.91 -8.99
C SER A 3 -18.77 9.64 -8.12
N PRO A 4 -19.79 9.29 -7.30
CA PRO A 4 -19.76 8.07 -6.51
C PRO A 4 -19.94 6.86 -7.44
N GLY A 5 -18.83 6.22 -7.80
CA GLY A 5 -18.84 4.98 -8.60
C GLY A 5 -17.76 4.86 -9.67
N GLU A 6 -16.93 5.89 -9.91
CA GLU A 6 -15.79 5.72 -10.81
C GLU A 6 -14.73 4.83 -10.17
N GLU A 7 -14.57 3.62 -10.71
CA GLU A 7 -13.38 2.82 -10.43
C GLU A 7 -12.14 3.67 -10.74
N SER A 8 -11.26 3.84 -9.76
CA SER A 8 -10.00 4.55 -9.99
C SER A 8 -9.25 3.88 -11.13
N THR A 9 -9.04 4.63 -12.22
CA THR A 9 -8.26 4.20 -13.40
C THR A 9 -6.77 4.09 -13.09
N TYR A 10 -6.34 4.64 -11.94
CA TYR A 10 -4.95 4.71 -11.53
C TYR A 10 -4.49 3.51 -10.69
N LEU A 11 -5.42 2.74 -10.12
CA LEU A 11 -5.10 1.58 -9.31
C LEU A 11 -5.00 0.32 -10.19
N SER A 12 -3.96 -0.47 -9.95
CA SER A 12 -3.91 -1.85 -10.44
C SER A 12 -5.06 -2.69 -9.87
N ALA A 13 -5.37 -3.83 -10.48
CA ALA A 13 -6.38 -4.76 -9.96
C ALA A 13 -6.09 -5.19 -8.52
N PHE A 14 -4.81 -5.39 -8.19
CA PHE A 14 -4.35 -5.70 -6.84
C PHE A 14 -4.64 -4.55 -5.86
N GLU A 15 -4.27 -3.32 -6.21
CA GLU A 15 -4.53 -2.15 -5.35
C GLU A 15 -6.03 -1.85 -5.20
N LYS A 16 -6.85 -2.13 -6.23
CA LYS A 16 -8.32 -2.00 -6.13
C LYS A 16 -8.90 -2.93 -5.07
N ASP A 17 -8.44 -4.19 -5.02
CA ASP A 17 -8.86 -5.18 -4.04
C ASP A 17 -8.39 -4.82 -2.61
N VAL A 18 -7.15 -4.30 -2.49
CA VAL A 18 -6.66 -3.75 -1.21
C VAL A 18 -7.47 -2.53 -0.78
N SER A 19 -7.78 -1.60 -1.69
CA SER A 19 -8.63 -0.43 -1.42
C SER A 19 -10.03 -0.84 -0.96
N ALA A 20 -10.64 -1.84 -1.59
CA ALA A 20 -11.93 -2.38 -1.17
C ALA A 20 -11.86 -2.93 0.26
N THR A 21 -10.77 -3.62 0.61
CA THR A 21 -10.57 -4.14 1.98
C THR A 21 -10.36 -3.00 2.99
N LEU A 22 -9.55 -1.98 2.65
CA LEU A 22 -9.36 -0.80 3.48
C LEU A 22 -10.68 -0.05 3.72
N LYS A 23 -11.55 0.05 2.69
CA LYS A 23 -12.90 0.62 2.82
C LYS A 23 -13.79 -0.22 3.75
N ALA A 24 -13.75 -1.54 3.64
CA ALA A 24 -14.48 -2.44 4.54
C ALA A 24 -14.02 -2.32 6.00
N MET A 25 -12.75 -1.92 6.22
CA MET A 25 -12.18 -1.62 7.52
C MET A 25 -12.40 -0.17 7.97
N GLU A 26 -13.12 0.65 7.19
CA GLU A 26 -13.34 2.08 7.44
C GLU A 26 -12.02 2.88 7.58
N VAL A 27 -10.97 2.47 6.88
CA VAL A 27 -9.68 3.15 6.87
C VAL A 27 -9.68 4.23 5.79
N PRO A 28 -9.58 5.53 6.16
CA PRO A 28 -9.53 6.62 5.19
C PRO A 28 -8.30 6.52 4.28
N HIS A 29 -8.49 6.66 2.98
CA HIS A 29 -7.39 6.73 2.01
C HIS A 29 -7.82 7.33 0.67
N ASP A 30 -6.90 8.07 0.05
CA ASP A 30 -6.97 8.54 -1.32
C ASP A 30 -6.46 7.48 -2.28
N THR A 31 -7.18 7.29 -3.39
CA THR A 31 -6.79 6.37 -4.47
C THR A 31 -6.12 7.09 -5.64
N ALA A 32 -6.25 8.42 -5.72
CA ALA A 32 -5.60 9.23 -6.75
C ALA A 32 -4.09 9.33 -6.47
N PRO A 33 -3.24 9.10 -7.49
CA PRO A 33 -1.80 9.16 -7.32
C PRO A 33 -1.40 10.60 -6.96
N ALA A 34 -0.55 10.75 -5.94
CA ALA A 34 0.09 12.02 -5.63
C ALA A 34 1.61 11.86 -5.51
N LEU A 35 2.34 12.91 -5.87
CA LEU A 35 3.78 12.96 -5.66
C LEU A 35 4.09 13.13 -4.17
N ILE A 36 4.91 12.23 -3.63
CA ILE A 36 5.55 12.37 -2.33
C ILE A 36 7.06 12.28 -2.59
N GLY A 37 7.74 13.42 -2.46
CA GLY A 37 9.10 13.59 -2.95
C GLY A 37 9.16 13.39 -4.46
N LEU A 38 9.88 12.35 -4.90
CA LEU A 38 10.11 12.07 -6.33
C LEU A 38 9.21 10.96 -6.90
N PHE A 39 8.34 10.35 -6.08
CA PHE A 39 7.59 9.17 -6.48
C PHE A 39 6.08 9.38 -6.31
N HIS A 40 5.31 8.80 -7.22
CA HIS A 40 3.86 8.74 -7.08
C HIS A 40 3.49 7.69 -6.05
N HIS A 41 2.53 8.00 -5.20
CA HIS A 41 1.95 7.06 -4.23
C HIS A 41 0.42 7.11 -4.31
N SER A 42 -0.17 5.93 -4.47
CA SER A 42 -1.59 5.60 -4.31
C SER A 42 -1.84 5.13 -2.87
N LEU A 43 -3.12 4.96 -2.50
CA LEU A 43 -3.57 4.43 -1.21
C LEU A 43 -2.91 5.13 -0.02
N ARG A 44 -3.26 6.41 0.16
CA ARG A 44 -2.62 7.29 1.14
C ARG A 44 -3.62 8.01 2.02
N ASP A 45 -3.33 8.19 3.30
CA ASP A 45 -4.08 9.06 4.21
C ASP A 45 -3.26 10.35 4.38
N ALA A 46 -3.69 11.44 3.75
CA ALA A 46 -2.96 12.71 3.76
C ALA A 46 -2.99 13.37 5.15
N ASP A 47 -4.11 13.27 5.86
CA ASP A 47 -4.29 13.85 7.18
C ASP A 47 -3.34 13.22 8.19
N LYS A 48 -3.12 11.90 8.09
CA LYS A 48 -2.18 11.15 8.93
C LYS A 48 -0.77 11.03 8.35
N LYS A 49 -0.55 11.53 7.13
CA LYS A 49 0.68 11.31 6.34
C LYS A 49 1.10 9.84 6.30
N VAL A 50 0.19 8.95 5.90
CA VAL A 50 0.45 7.51 5.78
C VAL A 50 0.31 7.07 4.32
N VAL A 51 1.24 6.24 3.87
CA VAL A 51 1.15 5.47 2.62
C VAL A 51 0.91 4.00 2.97
N TYR A 52 -0.18 3.44 2.45
CA TYR A 52 -0.50 2.02 2.53
C TYR A 52 0.12 1.29 1.33
N ALA A 53 1.35 0.82 1.50
CA ALA A 53 2.13 0.28 0.40
C ALA A 53 1.69 -1.15 0.01
N CYS A 54 1.32 -1.29 -1.26
CA CYS A 54 1.09 -2.54 -1.95
C CYS A 54 2.35 -2.94 -2.73
N GLU A 55 2.86 -4.15 -2.47
CA GLU A 55 4.14 -4.61 -3.03
C GLU A 55 3.91 -5.72 -4.05
N THR A 56 4.16 -5.39 -5.32
CA THR A 56 4.13 -6.32 -6.45
C THR A 56 5.43 -7.15 -6.51
N PRO A 57 5.49 -8.27 -7.25
CA PRO A 57 6.67 -9.14 -7.29
C PRO A 57 7.96 -8.43 -7.75
N ASP A 58 7.84 -7.41 -8.61
CA ASP A 58 8.95 -6.59 -9.10
C ASP A 58 9.56 -5.65 -8.05
N ALA A 59 8.92 -5.50 -6.88
CA ALA A 59 9.45 -4.80 -5.71
C ALA A 59 10.58 -5.59 -5.02
N PHE A 60 10.71 -6.89 -5.31
CA PHE A 60 11.65 -7.81 -4.65
C PHE A 60 12.72 -8.34 -5.62
N TYR A 61 13.84 -8.82 -5.08
CA TYR A 61 14.84 -9.51 -5.90
C TYR A 61 14.33 -10.88 -6.34
N MET A 62 14.54 -11.24 -7.61
CA MET A 62 14.07 -12.52 -8.18
C MET A 62 14.62 -13.74 -7.42
N ASN A 63 15.87 -13.67 -6.97
CA ASN A 63 16.54 -14.72 -6.20
C ASN A 63 16.32 -14.61 -4.68
N HIS A 64 15.65 -13.56 -4.20
CA HIS A 64 15.39 -13.35 -2.78
C HIS A 64 14.06 -12.61 -2.56
N LYS A 65 12.95 -13.34 -2.70
CA LYS A 65 11.57 -12.81 -2.72
C LYS A 65 11.12 -12.04 -1.47
N THR A 66 11.85 -12.14 -0.36
CA THR A 66 11.57 -11.37 0.86
C THR A 66 12.39 -10.09 0.96
N GLN A 67 13.39 -9.90 0.09
CA GLN A 67 14.27 -8.73 0.11
C GLN A 67 13.83 -7.74 -0.96
N ARG A 68 13.34 -6.58 -0.50
CA ARG A 68 13.03 -5.45 -1.38
C ARG A 68 14.25 -5.01 -2.17
N ARG A 69 14.05 -4.67 -3.45
CA ARG A 69 15.06 -4.06 -4.31
C ARG A 69 15.49 -2.70 -3.77
N ALA A 70 16.71 -2.29 -4.12
CA ALA A 70 17.25 -1.00 -3.71
C ALA A 70 16.34 0.18 -4.12
N VAL A 71 15.77 0.15 -5.33
CA VAL A 71 14.85 1.18 -5.82
C VAL A 71 13.58 1.28 -4.96
N GLN A 72 13.00 0.16 -4.54
CA GLN A 72 11.81 0.18 -3.68
C GLN A 72 12.12 0.73 -2.29
N LYS A 73 13.26 0.31 -1.71
CA LYS A 73 13.73 0.85 -0.43
C LYS A 73 13.98 2.36 -0.52
N TRP A 74 14.56 2.82 -1.63
CA TRP A 74 14.80 4.24 -1.85
C TRP A 74 13.49 5.03 -1.96
N ARG A 75 12.51 4.53 -2.72
CA ARG A 75 11.17 5.13 -2.80
C ARG A 75 10.53 5.32 -1.43
N TYR A 76 10.58 4.31 -0.56
CA TYR A 76 10.03 4.43 0.79
C TYR A 76 10.81 5.42 1.66
N ARG A 77 12.15 5.41 1.58
CA ARG A 77 12.99 6.36 2.32
C ARG A 77 12.73 7.80 1.91
N VAL A 78 12.46 8.07 0.63
CA VAL A 78 12.11 9.40 0.16
C VAL A 78 10.78 9.85 0.78
N ALA A 79 9.74 9.01 0.76
CA ALA A 79 8.48 9.35 1.42
C ALA A 79 8.67 9.58 2.94
N GLN A 80 9.45 8.72 3.60
CA GLN A 80 9.79 8.87 5.03
C GLN A 80 10.54 10.18 5.32
N HIS A 81 11.46 10.59 4.45
CA HIS A 81 12.16 11.87 4.56
C HIS A 81 11.21 13.06 4.41
N GLU A 82 10.16 12.95 3.57
CA GLU A 82 9.08 13.94 3.46
C GLU A 82 8.09 13.91 4.65
N GLY A 83 8.39 13.13 5.69
CA GLY A 83 7.58 13.03 6.90
C GLY A 83 6.35 12.13 6.75
N TRP A 84 6.34 11.22 5.77
CA TRP A 84 5.28 10.23 5.60
C TRP A 84 5.66 8.89 6.20
N ARG A 85 4.73 8.24 6.87
CA ARG A 85 4.87 6.84 7.26
C ARG A 85 4.55 5.95 6.07
N VAL A 86 5.33 4.90 5.87
CA VAL A 86 5.09 3.93 4.80
C VAL A 86 4.85 2.57 5.44
N LEU A 87 3.62 2.08 5.30
CA LEU A 87 3.16 0.83 5.90
C LEU A 87 3.00 -0.21 4.79
N PRO A 88 3.92 -1.19 4.67
CA PRO A 88 3.76 -2.31 3.75
C PRO A 88 2.63 -3.21 4.28
N ILE A 89 1.45 -3.08 3.71
CA ILE A 89 0.26 -3.79 4.19
C ILE A 89 -0.05 -5.05 3.40
N ALA A 90 0.40 -5.14 2.15
CA ALA A 90 0.11 -6.29 1.30
C ALA A 90 1.24 -6.54 0.30
N THR A 91 1.58 -7.82 0.11
CA THR A 91 2.36 -8.29 -1.05
C THR A 91 1.42 -9.03 -1.99
N GLU A 92 1.51 -8.80 -3.29
CA GLU A 92 0.55 -9.36 -4.26
C GLU A 92 0.50 -10.90 -4.24
N GLU A 93 1.65 -11.57 -4.15
CA GLU A 93 1.71 -13.04 -4.10
C GLU A 93 0.94 -13.59 -2.88
N ALA A 94 1.21 -13.05 -1.68
CA ALA A 94 0.52 -13.50 -0.46
C ALA A 94 -0.97 -13.11 -0.47
N TRP A 95 -1.29 -11.92 -0.99
CA TRP A 95 -2.66 -11.41 -1.05
C TRP A 95 -3.57 -12.28 -1.91
N ARG A 96 -3.08 -12.69 -3.09
CA ARG A 96 -3.83 -13.60 -3.99
C ARG A 96 -4.05 -14.98 -3.38
N ALA A 97 -3.21 -15.41 -2.44
CA ALA A 97 -3.34 -16.67 -1.75
C ALA A 97 -4.33 -16.64 -0.57
N MET A 98 -4.83 -15.45 -0.18
CA MET A 98 -5.77 -15.30 0.92
C MET A 98 -7.22 -15.57 0.46
N PRO A 99 -7.87 -16.62 0.98
CA PRO A 99 -9.19 -17.04 0.49
C PRO A 99 -10.34 -16.17 1.02
N THR A 100 -10.16 -15.48 2.14
CA THR A 100 -11.24 -14.74 2.81
C THR A 100 -10.92 -13.25 2.98
N LEU A 101 -11.98 -12.47 3.16
CA LEU A 101 -11.86 -11.06 3.55
C LEU A 101 -11.21 -10.92 4.94
N ASP A 102 -11.50 -11.83 5.87
CA ASP A 102 -10.94 -11.78 7.22
C ASP A 102 -9.41 -11.98 7.21
N ASP A 103 -8.90 -12.89 6.38
CA ASP A 103 -7.45 -13.09 6.19
C ASP A 103 -6.78 -11.81 5.65
N LYS A 104 -7.42 -11.17 4.67
CA LYS A 104 -6.97 -9.89 4.09
C LYS A 104 -6.96 -8.77 5.13
N ILE A 105 -8.01 -8.66 5.94
CA ILE A 105 -8.10 -7.68 7.04
C ILE A 105 -6.98 -7.93 8.06
N ALA A 106 -6.75 -9.18 8.45
CA ALA A 106 -5.69 -9.55 9.39
C ALA A 106 -4.31 -9.17 8.85
N GLN A 107 -4.07 -9.39 7.56
CA GLN A 107 -2.84 -9.00 6.89
C GLN A 107 -2.63 -7.47 6.89
N ILE A 108 -3.67 -6.68 6.61
CA ILE A 108 -3.59 -5.21 6.67
C ILE A 108 -3.26 -4.75 8.10
N LYS A 109 -3.96 -5.27 9.11
CA LYS A 109 -3.72 -4.93 10.52
C LYS A 109 -2.27 -5.21 10.92
N LYS A 110 -1.76 -6.39 10.58
CA LYS A 110 -0.35 -6.75 10.79
C LYS A 110 0.61 -5.75 10.15
N GLY A 111 0.34 -5.33 8.91
CA GLY A 111 1.15 -4.33 8.22
C GLY A 111 1.14 -2.95 8.90
N MET A 112 -0.03 -2.54 9.42
CA MET A 112 -0.17 -1.28 10.15
C MET A 112 0.53 -1.28 11.52
N GLU A 113 0.56 -2.42 12.20
CA GLU A 113 1.20 -2.60 13.51
C GLU A 113 2.73 -2.72 13.42
N SER A 114 3.26 -3.14 12.27
CA SER A 114 4.69 -3.45 12.09
C SER A 114 5.62 -2.23 12.24
N GLU A 115 5.12 -0.99 12.22
CA GLU A 115 5.90 0.23 12.47
C GLU A 115 5.94 0.68 13.93
N ILE A 116 5.24 0.03 14.86
CA ILE A 116 5.28 0.41 16.30
C ILE A 116 6.60 -0.05 16.97
N ARG A 117 7.46 -0.82 16.28
CA ARG A 117 8.67 -1.42 16.86
C ARG A 117 9.98 -1.13 16.09
N GLY A 118 9.99 -0.12 15.20
CA GLY A 118 11.16 0.28 14.41
C GLY A 118 11.87 1.50 14.99
#